data_AF-A0AA91TVY5-F1
#
_entry.id   AF-A0AA91TVY5-F1
#
_cell.length_a   1.000
_cell.length_b   1.000
_cell.length_c   1.000
_cell.angle_alpha   90.00
_cell.angle_beta   90.00
_cell.angle_gamma   90.00
#
_symmetry.space_group_name_H-M   'P 1'
#
loop_
_entity.id
_entity.type
_entity.pdbx_description
1 polymer ?
#
loop_
_entity_poly.entity_id
_entity_poly.type
_entity_poly.pdbx_seq_one_letter_code
_entity_poly.pdbx_strand_id
1 'polypeptide(L)' 'MLIAGFFQANSELRNEMSKQFKKKNYNLKEKRFVVDKVLGYCPNFKDMTIAEMELVIDYLINEK' A
#
# COMPACT_ATOMS: atom_id res chain seq x y z
N MET A 1 2.38 20.92 -15.60
CA MET A 1 1.93 19.53 -15.82
C MET A 1 2.27 18.62 -14.62
N LEU A 2 2.24 19.11 -13.38
CA LEU A 2 2.65 18.33 -12.19
C LEU A 2 1.50 17.46 -11.63
N ILE A 3 0.26 17.88 -11.84
CA ILE A 3 -0.93 17.30 -11.22
C ILE A 3 -1.25 15.90 -11.83
N ALA A 4 -1.14 15.75 -13.15
CA ALA A 4 -1.41 14.47 -13.82
C ALA A 4 -0.43 13.37 -13.40
N GLY A 5 0.87 13.69 -13.30
CA GLY A 5 1.89 12.74 -12.86
C GLY A 5 1.71 12.30 -11.40
N PHE A 6 1.29 13.21 -10.52
CA PHE A 6 0.99 12.89 -9.12
C PHE A 6 -0.17 11.91 -8.98
N PHE A 7 -1.29 12.13 -9.69
CA PHE A 7 -2.43 11.22 -9.65
C PHE A 7 -2.12 9.87 -10.30
N GLN A 8 -1.32 9.86 -11.37
CA GLN A 8 -0.88 8.63 -12.01
C GLN A 8 -0.01 7.79 -11.07
N ALA A 9 1.01 8.39 -10.43
CA ALA A 9 1.87 7.69 -9.48
C ALA A 9 1.08 7.11 -8.29
N ASN A 10 0.13 7.86 -7.75
CA ASN A 10 -0.76 7.37 -6.69
C ASN A 10 -1.58 6.16 -7.14
N SER A 11 -2.13 6.18 -8.36
CA SER A 11 -2.88 5.04 -8.91
C SER A 11 -2.00 3.80 -9.14
N GLU A 12 -0.76 4.00 -9.61
CA GLU A 12 0.19 2.92 -9.89
C GLU A 12 0.63 2.24 -8.59
N LEU A 13 0.97 3.00 -7.56
CA LEU A 13 1.32 2.47 -6.23
C LEU A 13 0.15 1.72 -5.60
N ARG A 14 -1.06 2.26 -5.67
CA ARG A 14 -2.26 1.59 -5.16
C ARG A 14 -2.50 0.24 -5.86
N ASN A 15 -2.27 0.19 -7.17
CA ASN A 15 -2.40 -1.04 -7.95
C ASN A 15 -1.31 -2.05 -7.56
N GLU A 16 -0.06 -1.61 -7.39
CA GLU A 16 1.05 -2.48 -7.00
C GLU A 16 0.86 -3.02 -5.58
N MET A 17 0.52 -2.17 -4.61
CA MET A 17 0.17 -2.60 -3.24
C MET A 17 -0.95 -3.65 -3.26
N SER A 18 -2.02 -3.40 -4.03
CA SER A 18 -3.14 -4.36 -4.17
C SER A 18 -2.70 -5.68 -4.80
N LYS A 19 -1.79 -5.65 -5.76
CA LYS A 19 -1.21 -6.82 -6.41
C LYS A 19 -0.36 -7.63 -5.43
N GLN A 20 0.47 -6.98 -4.62
CA GLN A 20 1.30 -7.65 -3.62
C GLN A 20 0.45 -8.32 -2.53
N PHE A 21 -0.59 -7.63 -2.03
CA PHE A 21 -1.56 -8.24 -1.12
C PHE A 21 -2.28 -9.45 -1.72
N LYS A 22 -2.63 -9.40 -3.02
CA LYS A 22 -3.24 -10.54 -3.71
C LYS A 22 -2.26 -11.71 -3.87
N LYS A 23 -1.00 -11.45 -4.21
CA LYS A 23 0.04 -12.49 -4.36
C LYS A 23 0.24 -13.28 -3.07
N LYS A 24 0.16 -12.63 -1.91
CA LYS A 24 0.25 -13.27 -0.58
C LYS A 24 -1.08 -13.86 -0.08
N ASN A 25 -2.15 -13.76 -0.87
CA ASN A 25 -3.50 -14.23 -0.51
C ASN A 25 -4.06 -13.61 0.79
N TYR A 26 -3.69 -12.36 1.10
CA TYR A 26 -4.13 -11.71 2.34
C TYR A 26 -5.61 -11.31 2.28
N ASN A 27 -6.35 -11.66 3.33
CA ASN A 27 -7.71 -11.21 3.59
C ASN A 27 -7.73 -9.78 4.18
N LEU A 28 -8.91 -9.18 4.34
CA LEU A 28 -9.02 -7.79 4.82
C LEU A 28 -8.40 -7.57 6.21
N LYS A 29 -8.51 -8.54 7.12
CA LYS A 29 -7.95 -8.44 8.47
C LYS A 29 -6.42 -8.48 8.43
N GLU A 30 -5.86 -9.39 7.64
CA GLU A 30 -4.41 -9.51 7.44
C GLU A 30 -3.83 -8.26 6.79
N LYS A 31 -4.51 -7.70 5.78
CA LYS A 31 -4.09 -6.43 5.17
C LYS A 31 -4.04 -5.31 6.20
N ARG A 32 -5.09 -5.17 7.03
CA ARG A 32 -5.12 -4.15 8.09
C ARG A 32 -4.02 -4.37 9.12
N PHE A 33 -3.77 -5.62 9.50
CA PHE A 33 -2.68 -5.97 10.42
C PHE A 33 -1.31 -5.61 9.87
N VAL A 34 -1.04 -5.89 8.59
CA VAL A 34 0.23 -5.51 7.95
C VAL A 34 0.40 -4.00 7.91
N VAL A 35 -0.65 -3.27 7.52
CA VAL A 35 -0.58 -1.81 7.47
C VAL A 35 -0.35 -1.22 8.88
N ASP A 36 -1.05 -1.74 9.90
CA ASP A 36 -0.85 -1.33 11.30
C ASP A 36 0.57 -1.62 11.79
N LYS A 37 1.12 -2.78 11.43
CA LYS A 37 2.51 -3.15 11.76
C LYS A 37 3.54 -2.24 11.09
N VAL A 38 3.32 -1.85 9.83
CA VAL A 38 4.28 -1.05 9.05
C VAL A 38 4.19 0.43 9.41
N LEU A 39 2.98 0.96 9.58
CA LEU A 39 2.75 2.40 9.78
C LEU A 39 2.58 2.77 11.26
N GLY A 40 2.37 1.80 12.15
CA GLY A 40 2.02 2.04 13.55
C GLY A 40 0.56 2.44 13.78
N TYR A 41 -0.26 2.43 12.71
CA TYR A 41 -1.70 2.69 12.76
C TYR A 41 -2.39 2.09 11.52
N CYS A 42 -3.72 1.93 11.57
CA CYS A 42 -4.52 1.37 10.48
C CYS A 42 -5.30 2.46 9.71
N PRO A 43 -4.73 3.12 8.68
CA PRO A 43 -5.47 4.02 7.80
C PRO A 43 -6.52 3.29 6.97
N ASN A 44 -7.50 4.05 6.47
CA ASN A 44 -8.26 3.59 5.32
C ASN A 44 -7.34 3.55 4.11
N PHE A 45 -7.38 2.45 3.35
CA PHE A 45 -6.57 2.32 2.13
C PHE A 45 -6.78 3.46 1.12
N LYS A 46 -7.93 4.14 1.13
CA LYS A 46 -8.22 5.28 0.24
C LYS A 46 -7.47 6.56 0.63
N ASP A 47 -7.14 6.69 1.90
CA ASP A 47 -6.61 7.93 2.49
C ASP A 47 -5.09 7.87 2.67
N MET A 48 -4.46 6.75 2.30
CA MET A 48 -3.01 6.57 2.36
C MET A 48 -2.28 7.55 1.44
N THR A 49 -1.19 8.11 1.95
CA THR A 49 -0.23 8.90 1.19
C THR A 49 0.66 8.02 0.31
N ILE A 50 1.33 8.64 -0.66
CA ILE A 50 2.32 7.97 -1.53
C ILE A 50 3.40 7.28 -0.69
N ALA A 51 4.00 8.00 0.26
CA ALA A 51 5.07 7.47 1.12
C ALA A 51 4.61 6.26 1.95
N GLU A 52 3.39 6.29 2.48
CA GLU A 52 2.85 5.17 3.26
C GLU A 52 2.60 3.93 2.38
N MET A 53 2.10 4.14 1.15
CA MET A 53 1.95 3.03 0.20
C MET A 53 3.30 2.44 -0.18
N GLU A 54 4.33 3.26 -0.40
CA GLU A 54 5.69 2.80 -0.68
C GLU A 54 6.26 1.95 0.45
N LEU A 55 6.13 2.39 1.71
CA LEU A 55 6.57 1.62 2.88
C LEU A 55 5.87 0.26 2.99
N VAL A 56 4.55 0.22 2.76
CA VAL A 56 3.79 -1.03 2.79
C VAL A 56 4.17 -1.94 1.64
N ILE A 57 4.38 -1.40 0.43
CA ILE A 57 4.83 -2.19 -0.73
C ILE A 57 6.22 -2.78 -0.48
N ASP A 58 7.16 -1.97 0.01
CA ASP A 58 8.53 -2.42 0.32
C ASP A 58 8.52 -3.55 1.35
N TYR A 59 7.73 -3.37 2.42
CA TYR A 59 7.51 -4.43 3.40
C TYR A 59 6.94 -5.71 2.75
N LEU A 60 5.90 -5.59 1.91
CA LEU A 60 5.29 -6.76 1.25
C LEU A 60 6.26 -7.47 0.28
N ILE A 61 7.17 -6.75 -0.37
CA ILE A 61 8.16 -7.33 -1.28
C ILE A 61 9.27 -8.04 -0.49
N ASN A 62 9.72 -7.45 0.62
CA ASN A 62 10.86 -7.95 1.38
C ASN A 62 10.49 -8.92 2.52
N GLU A 63 9.22 -8.99 2.90
CA GLU A 63 8.70 -9.95 3.88
C GLU A 63 8.83 -11.38 3.32
N LYS A 64 9.86 -12.10 3.79
CA LYS A 64 10.16 -13.52 3.51
C LYS A 64 9.16 -14.46 4.16
#